data_AF-A0A537Z1G7-F1
#
_entry.id   AF-A0A537Z1G7-F1
#
_cell.length_a   1.000
_cell.length_b   1.000
_cell.length_c   1.000
_cell.angle_alpha   90.00
_cell.angle_beta   90.00
_cell.angle_gamma   90.00
#
_symmetry.space_group_name_H-M   'P 1'
#
loop_
_entity.id
_entity.type
_entity.pdbx_description
1 polymer ?
#
loop_
_entity_poly.entity_id
_entity_poly.type
_entity_poly.pdbx_seq_one_letter_code
_entity_poly.pdbx_strand_id
1 'polypeptide(L)'
;MRRLISACAVWVIALGSLGTVGGVAFAKGAPLTKGEYVAQYNALCEASIGKTHAALEALGPHHNLDQLVHTIVPIYQHRLDKTRKLVPPTADRKKVKELVAAQQAAIDKVKDDAEVLSGGHIGQGPADTFRRSVGKQADKLAKSYGLESGICFDTPNPGGNGGGPPGTSPCPSVGPCAGQGGGPPPTAPCPGVGPCAGQGGPSVPPTAVVGGGTVPAAQWVTAVCAAEATLHGTLQGELDAVKSKSDATAQRQGFVDFFSGLPAQVKTLESAVKKAGAPNATNGKKIAKTYVKTLEAIVKKAPSLKSMAETLPTSSKDALQTAGKSIGNAIDAIKRKGDDKVSMLDSSGMLSPDLGRCGGIFPL
;
A
#
# COMPACT_ATOMS: atom_id res chain seq x y z
N MET A 1 -12.23 30.98 45.25
CA MET A 1 -11.78 29.75 44.56
C MET A 1 -12.87 28.68 44.69
N ARG A 2 -13.60 28.36 43.61
CA ARG A 2 -14.70 27.37 43.62
C ARG A 2 -14.81 26.61 42.28
N ARG A 3 -14.55 25.29 42.37
CA ARG A 3 -15.28 24.15 41.77
C ARG A 3 -15.39 23.92 40.24
N LEU A 4 -15.25 22.62 39.88
CA LEU A 4 -15.68 21.90 38.66
C LEU A 4 -14.85 22.28 37.41
N ILE A 5 -14.42 21.41 36.48
CA ILE A 5 -14.98 20.24 35.76
C ILE A 5 -13.78 19.28 35.45
N SER A 6 -13.82 17.95 35.22
CA SER A 6 -14.88 16.95 34.95
C SER A 6 -14.55 15.56 35.58
N ALA A 7 -15.34 14.53 35.22
CA ALA A 7 -15.01 13.10 35.23
C ALA A 7 -15.52 12.41 33.93
N CYS A 8 -15.36 11.09 33.81
CA CYS A 8 -15.76 10.21 32.68
C CYS A 8 -14.91 10.39 31.40
N ALA A 9 -14.11 9.44 30.89
CA ALA A 9 -14.13 7.96 30.96
C ALA A 9 -15.32 7.30 30.22
N VAL A 10 -15.16 7.07 28.91
CA VAL A 10 -15.79 5.96 28.17
C VAL A 10 -14.74 5.33 27.26
N TRP A 11 -14.03 4.33 27.78
CA TRP A 11 -13.23 3.38 27.02
C TRP A 11 -13.91 2.01 27.12
N VAL A 12 -15.13 1.88 26.56
CA VAL A 12 -15.82 0.58 26.41
C VAL A 12 -16.61 0.57 25.10
N ILE A 13 -16.08 -0.09 24.09
CA ILE A 13 -16.90 -0.94 23.20
C ILE A 13 -16.31 -2.35 23.28
N ALA A 14 -16.48 -2.96 24.45
CA ALA A 14 -16.48 -4.40 24.59
C ALA A 14 -17.94 -4.87 24.39
N LEU A 15 -18.35 -4.96 23.12
CA LEU A 15 -19.50 -5.74 22.69
C LEU A 15 -18.89 -6.92 21.90
N GLY A 16 -18.67 -8.09 22.51
CA GLY A 16 -19.23 -8.57 23.77
C GLY A 16 -20.57 -9.30 23.58
N SER A 17 -21.12 -9.28 22.36
CA SER A 17 -21.97 -10.35 21.87
C SER A 17 -21.10 -11.54 21.43
N LEU A 18 -20.68 -12.34 22.41
CA LEU A 18 -20.50 -13.78 22.19
C LEU A 18 -21.88 -14.42 21.97
N GLY A 19 -22.58 -13.98 20.91
CA GLY A 19 -23.61 -14.78 20.29
C GLY A 19 -22.96 -16.11 19.95
N THR A 20 -23.59 -17.21 20.35
CA THR A 20 -23.10 -18.58 20.21
C THR A 20 -22.49 -18.77 18.82
N VAL A 21 -21.15 -18.75 18.74
CA VAL A 21 -20.43 -18.76 17.47
C VAL A 21 -20.75 -20.08 16.81
N GLY A 22 -21.67 -20.04 15.83
CA GLY A 22 -22.24 -21.20 15.16
C GLY A 22 -21.12 -22.18 14.85
N GLY A 23 -21.18 -23.35 15.49
CA GLY A 23 -19.99 -24.17 15.69
C GLY A 23 -19.37 -24.56 14.35
N VAL A 24 -18.31 -23.84 13.95
CA VAL A 24 -17.60 -24.11 12.68
C VAL A 24 -17.08 -25.54 12.73
N ALA A 25 -17.83 -26.43 12.09
CA ALA A 25 -17.52 -27.84 12.01
C ALA A 25 -16.54 -28.06 10.85
N PHE A 26 -15.37 -28.58 11.16
CA PHE A 26 -14.46 -29.09 10.14
C PHE A 26 -15.02 -30.38 9.54
N ALA A 27 -14.61 -30.70 8.30
CA ALA A 27 -14.98 -31.95 7.67
C ALA A 27 -14.54 -33.17 8.51
N LYS A 28 -15.27 -34.29 8.36
CA LYS A 28 -14.87 -35.59 8.90
C LYS A 28 -13.79 -36.19 7.99
N GLY A 29 -12.65 -36.56 8.58
CA GLY A 29 -11.53 -37.18 7.87
C GLY A 29 -10.29 -37.31 8.76
N ALA A 30 -9.22 -37.88 8.23
CA ALA A 30 -7.92 -37.85 8.88
C ALA A 30 -7.42 -36.39 8.98
N PRO A 31 -6.89 -35.94 10.12
CA PRO A 31 -6.28 -34.61 10.23
C PRO A 31 -5.07 -34.49 9.30
N LEU A 32 -5.02 -33.40 8.54
CA LEU A 32 -3.83 -33.02 7.77
C LEU A 32 -2.67 -32.73 8.72
N THR A 33 -1.44 -32.96 8.25
CA THR A 33 -0.26 -32.34 8.88
C THR A 33 -0.31 -30.82 8.72
N LYS A 34 0.47 -30.10 9.52
CA LYS A 34 0.52 -28.63 9.42
C LYS A 34 1.01 -28.17 8.04
N GLY A 35 1.99 -28.86 7.45
CA GLY A 35 2.50 -28.55 6.11
C GLY A 35 1.45 -28.72 5.02
N GLU A 36 0.72 -29.85 5.02
CA GLU A 36 -0.36 -30.10 4.05
C GLU A 36 -1.50 -29.09 4.21
N TYR A 37 -1.89 -28.75 5.44
CA TYR A 37 -2.93 -27.72 5.67
C TYR A 37 -2.49 -26.36 5.13
N VAL A 38 -1.26 -25.92 5.40
CA VAL A 38 -0.71 -24.66 4.89
C VAL A 38 -0.68 -24.66 3.36
N ALA A 39 -0.17 -25.72 2.74
CA ALA A 39 -0.09 -25.84 1.28
C ALA A 39 -1.48 -25.81 0.62
N GLN A 40 -2.44 -26.59 1.13
CA GLN A 40 -3.81 -26.59 0.60
C GLN A 40 -4.52 -25.26 0.83
N TYR A 41 -4.30 -24.60 1.97
CA TYR A 41 -4.85 -23.27 2.23
C TYR A 41 -4.28 -22.22 1.27
N ASN A 42 -2.96 -22.18 1.05
CA ASN A 42 -2.35 -21.20 0.14
C ASN A 42 -2.79 -21.46 -1.32
N ALA A 43 -2.90 -22.73 -1.76
CA ALA A 43 -3.47 -23.06 -3.06
C ALA A 43 -4.94 -22.58 -3.23
N LEU A 44 -5.73 -22.58 -2.15
CA LEU A 44 -7.06 -21.98 -2.14
C LEU A 44 -7.02 -20.45 -2.18
N CYS A 45 -5.99 -19.80 -1.61
CA CYS A 45 -5.77 -18.36 -1.77
C CYS A 45 -5.48 -18.00 -3.23
N GLU A 46 -4.48 -18.64 -3.86
CA GLU A 46 -4.09 -18.37 -5.25
C GLU A 46 -5.27 -18.52 -6.23
N ALA A 47 -6.04 -19.61 -6.08
CA ALA A 47 -7.24 -19.83 -6.88
C ALA A 47 -8.34 -18.79 -6.65
N SER A 48 -8.35 -18.10 -5.51
CA SER A 48 -9.28 -17.00 -5.21
C SER A 48 -8.77 -15.66 -5.75
N ILE A 49 -7.45 -15.42 -5.71
CA ILE A 49 -6.80 -14.26 -6.29
C ILE A 49 -7.02 -14.22 -7.80
N GLY A 50 -6.68 -15.30 -8.52
CA GLY A 50 -6.86 -15.36 -9.97
C GLY A 50 -8.32 -15.16 -10.41
N LYS A 51 -9.27 -15.71 -9.65
CA LYS A 51 -10.71 -15.46 -9.87
C LYS A 51 -11.13 -14.02 -9.60
N THR A 52 -10.57 -13.41 -8.56
CA THR A 52 -10.84 -12.01 -8.22
C THR A 52 -10.33 -11.10 -9.33
N HIS A 53 -9.09 -11.29 -9.81
CA HIS A 53 -8.56 -10.51 -10.94
C HIS A 53 -9.40 -10.64 -12.20
N ALA A 54 -9.73 -11.86 -12.64
CA ALA A 54 -10.59 -12.05 -13.82
C ALA A 54 -11.98 -11.41 -13.68
N ALA A 55 -12.54 -11.39 -12.47
CA ALA A 55 -13.84 -10.78 -12.21
C ALA A 55 -13.78 -9.24 -12.13
N LEU A 56 -12.69 -8.67 -11.58
CA LEU A 56 -12.43 -7.23 -11.59
C LEU A 56 -12.14 -6.69 -13.00
N GLU A 57 -11.44 -7.47 -13.83
CA GLU A 57 -11.22 -7.15 -15.25
C GLU A 57 -12.56 -7.12 -16.01
N ALA A 58 -13.42 -8.13 -15.80
CA ALA A 58 -14.75 -8.20 -16.41
C ALA A 58 -15.72 -7.07 -15.97
N LEU A 59 -15.53 -6.50 -14.77
CA LEU A 59 -16.28 -5.31 -14.31
C LEU A 59 -15.90 -4.03 -15.05
N GLY A 60 -14.71 -3.96 -15.64
CA GLY A 60 -14.19 -2.76 -16.31
C GLY A 60 -13.91 -1.57 -15.38
N PRO A 61 -13.45 -0.43 -15.93
CA PRO A 61 -12.93 0.70 -15.16
C PRO A 61 -14.00 1.61 -14.51
N HIS A 62 -15.29 1.29 -14.67
CA HIS A 62 -16.41 2.15 -14.25
C HIS A 62 -17.40 1.46 -13.30
N HIS A 63 -16.94 0.42 -12.60
CA HIS A 63 -17.75 -0.21 -11.55
C HIS A 63 -17.85 0.67 -10.30
N ASN A 64 -18.98 0.56 -9.60
CA ASN A 64 -19.17 1.14 -8.27
C ASN A 64 -18.81 0.13 -7.16
N LEU A 65 -18.83 0.58 -5.89
CA LEU A 65 -18.49 -0.25 -4.74
C LEU A 65 -19.46 -1.43 -4.51
N ASP A 66 -20.74 -1.26 -4.84
CA ASP A 66 -21.75 -2.32 -4.72
C ASP A 66 -21.48 -3.46 -5.73
N GLN A 67 -21.25 -3.10 -6.99
CA GLN A 67 -20.82 -4.03 -8.04
C GLN A 67 -19.51 -4.74 -7.69
N LEU A 68 -18.55 -4.02 -7.10
CA LEU A 68 -17.32 -4.60 -6.57
C LEU A 68 -17.61 -5.65 -5.48
N VAL A 69 -18.42 -5.31 -4.47
CA VAL A 69 -18.80 -6.20 -3.35
C VAL A 69 -19.54 -7.43 -3.86
N HIS A 70 -20.59 -7.25 -4.68
CA HIS A 70 -21.35 -8.35 -5.27
C HIS A 70 -20.49 -9.29 -6.13
N THR A 71 -19.42 -8.78 -6.74
CA THR A 71 -18.50 -9.58 -7.55
C THR A 71 -17.50 -10.37 -6.69
N ILE A 72 -16.87 -9.72 -5.70
CA ILE A 72 -15.76 -10.34 -4.94
C ILE A 72 -16.22 -11.18 -3.75
N VAL A 73 -17.30 -10.79 -3.06
CA VAL A 73 -17.76 -11.49 -1.84
C VAL A 73 -18.09 -12.97 -2.11
N PRO A 74 -18.81 -13.35 -3.20
CA PRO A 74 -19.07 -14.75 -3.49
C PRO A 74 -17.80 -15.58 -3.72
N ILE A 75 -16.76 -14.99 -4.33
CA ILE A 75 -15.47 -15.64 -4.57
C ILE A 75 -14.79 -15.97 -3.23
N TYR A 76 -14.70 -14.97 -2.33
CA TYR A 76 -14.11 -15.16 -1.00
C TYR A 76 -14.92 -16.07 -0.09
N GLN A 77 -16.26 -16.00 -0.14
CA GLN A 77 -17.14 -16.91 0.60
C GLN A 77 -16.94 -18.36 0.14
N HIS A 78 -16.94 -18.61 -1.17
CA HIS A 78 -16.70 -19.93 -1.73
C HIS A 78 -15.31 -20.49 -1.38
N ARG A 79 -14.28 -19.62 -1.36
CA ARG A 79 -12.93 -20.00 -0.89
C ARG A 79 -12.95 -20.38 0.59
N LEU A 80 -13.61 -19.60 1.45
CA LEU A 80 -13.72 -19.88 2.88
C LEU A 80 -14.48 -21.19 3.16
N ASP A 81 -15.50 -21.50 2.36
CA ASP A 81 -16.24 -22.76 2.45
C ASP A 81 -15.42 -23.97 1.98
N LYS A 82 -14.44 -23.78 1.08
CA LYS A 82 -13.40 -24.79 0.82
C LYS A 82 -12.42 -24.91 1.98
N THR A 83 -11.99 -23.80 2.59
CA THR A 83 -11.11 -23.82 3.79
C THR A 83 -11.76 -24.60 4.94
N ARG A 84 -13.06 -24.44 5.18
CA ARG A 84 -13.84 -25.21 6.19
C ARG A 84 -13.84 -26.72 5.97
N LYS A 85 -13.64 -27.17 4.72
CA LYS A 85 -13.57 -28.60 4.35
C LYS A 85 -12.20 -29.21 4.55
N LEU A 86 -11.16 -28.39 4.77
CA LEU A 86 -9.85 -28.89 5.21
C LEU A 86 -9.97 -29.42 6.64
N VAL A 87 -9.36 -30.58 6.94
CA VAL A 87 -9.31 -31.13 8.30
C VAL A 87 -8.01 -30.66 8.95
N PRO A 88 -8.04 -29.65 9.85
CA PRO A 88 -6.80 -29.10 10.41
C PRO A 88 -6.12 -30.07 11.38
N PRO A 89 -4.80 -29.90 11.61
CA PRO A 89 -4.05 -30.69 12.58
C PRO A 89 -4.72 -30.62 13.96
N THR A 90 -4.81 -31.76 14.66
CA THR A 90 -5.57 -31.86 15.93
C THR A 90 -5.13 -30.82 16.97
N ALA A 91 -3.82 -30.60 17.10
CA ALA A 91 -3.24 -29.61 18.03
C ALA A 91 -3.57 -28.14 17.68
N ASP A 92 -3.96 -27.87 16.43
CA ASP A 92 -4.14 -26.52 15.89
C ASP A 92 -5.61 -26.15 15.59
N ARG A 93 -6.54 -27.11 15.72
CA ARG A 93 -8.00 -26.94 15.50
C ARG A 93 -8.57 -25.63 16.05
N LYS A 94 -8.15 -25.21 17.26
CA LYS A 94 -8.59 -23.97 17.89
C LYS A 94 -8.14 -22.72 17.11
N LYS A 95 -6.83 -22.63 16.77
CA LYS A 95 -6.26 -21.50 16.02
C LYS A 95 -6.88 -21.40 14.62
N VAL A 96 -7.08 -22.53 13.96
CA VAL A 96 -7.72 -22.57 12.64
C VAL A 96 -9.19 -22.14 12.72
N LYS A 97 -9.91 -22.54 13.77
CA LYS A 97 -11.30 -22.10 14.00
C LYS A 97 -11.38 -20.58 14.22
N GLU A 98 -10.46 -20.01 15.00
CA GLU A 98 -10.35 -18.57 15.23
C GLU A 98 -10.03 -17.81 13.94
N LEU A 99 -9.12 -18.33 13.10
CA LEU A 99 -8.82 -17.77 11.78
C LEU A 99 -10.05 -17.78 10.87
N VAL A 100 -10.72 -18.92 10.71
CA VAL A 100 -11.91 -19.05 9.85
C VAL A 100 -13.07 -18.18 10.34
N ALA A 101 -13.22 -18.00 11.65
CA ALA A 101 -14.20 -17.06 12.22
C ALA A 101 -13.85 -15.60 11.91
N ALA A 102 -12.58 -15.20 12.07
CA ALA A 102 -12.13 -13.85 11.72
C ALA A 102 -12.27 -13.55 10.21
N GLN A 103 -12.09 -14.57 9.36
CA GLN A 103 -12.34 -14.48 7.91
C GLN A 103 -13.81 -14.26 7.58
N GLN A 104 -14.71 -15.01 8.24
CA GLN A 104 -16.15 -14.84 8.03
C GLN A 104 -16.60 -13.45 8.49
N ALA A 105 -16.18 -12.99 9.68
CA ALA A 105 -16.48 -11.65 10.18
C ALA A 105 -15.94 -10.54 9.26
N ALA A 106 -14.78 -10.76 8.62
CA ALA A 106 -14.23 -9.84 7.63
C ALA A 106 -15.09 -9.78 6.35
N ILE A 107 -15.56 -10.92 5.86
CA ILE A 107 -16.47 -10.99 4.70
C ILE A 107 -17.83 -10.35 5.03
N ASP A 108 -18.40 -10.63 6.21
CA ASP A 108 -19.72 -10.14 6.59
C ASP A 108 -19.71 -8.63 6.82
N LYS A 109 -18.65 -8.07 7.44
CA LYS A 109 -18.47 -6.61 7.55
C LYS A 109 -18.47 -5.88 6.19
N VAL A 110 -18.01 -6.53 5.12
CA VAL A 110 -18.06 -5.97 3.74
C VAL A 110 -19.43 -6.12 3.08
N LYS A 111 -20.22 -7.14 3.46
CA LYS A 111 -21.62 -7.26 3.04
C LYS A 111 -22.50 -6.20 3.71
N ASP A 112 -22.28 -5.98 5.00
CA ASP A 112 -23.08 -5.06 5.82
C ASP A 112 -22.77 -3.59 5.51
N ASP A 113 -21.52 -3.27 5.15
CA ASP A 113 -21.07 -1.93 4.78
C ASP A 113 -20.00 -2.00 3.67
N ALA A 114 -20.38 -1.65 2.44
CA ALA A 114 -19.45 -1.60 1.31
C ALA A 114 -18.46 -0.42 1.40
N GLU A 115 -18.76 0.65 2.16
CA GLU A 115 -17.84 1.80 2.31
C GLU A 115 -16.57 1.42 3.08
N VAL A 116 -16.57 0.31 3.85
CA VAL A 116 -15.35 -0.16 4.53
C VAL A 116 -14.22 -0.52 3.55
N LEU A 117 -14.54 -0.81 2.28
CA LEU A 117 -13.57 -1.02 1.20
C LEU A 117 -13.07 0.30 0.58
N SER A 118 -13.89 1.36 0.65
CA SER A 118 -13.56 2.66 0.04
C SER A 118 -12.35 3.31 0.69
N GLY A 119 -12.17 3.11 2.00
CA GLY A 119 -11.04 3.56 2.79
C GLY A 119 -10.81 5.06 2.68
N GLY A 120 -11.29 5.83 3.66
CA GLY A 120 -11.22 7.31 3.67
C GLY A 120 -9.81 7.93 3.75
N HIS A 121 -8.78 7.23 3.26
CA HIS A 121 -7.41 7.68 3.06
C HIS A 121 -7.11 7.68 1.55
N ILE A 122 -6.79 8.87 1.04
CA ILE A 122 -6.44 9.14 -0.35
C ILE A 122 -5.33 8.16 -0.80
N GLY A 123 -5.46 7.62 -2.02
CA GLY A 123 -4.46 6.74 -2.62
C GLY A 123 -4.36 5.28 -2.11
N GLN A 124 -5.22 4.80 -1.21
CA GLN A 124 -5.24 3.37 -0.83
C GLN A 124 -6.18 2.55 -1.73
N GLY A 125 -5.68 1.45 -2.29
CA GLY A 125 -6.50 0.50 -3.04
C GLY A 125 -7.45 -0.29 -2.13
N PRO A 126 -8.60 -0.78 -2.63
CA PRO A 126 -9.57 -1.54 -1.82
C PRO A 126 -8.98 -2.74 -1.06
N ALA A 127 -7.95 -3.39 -1.63
CA ALA A 127 -7.23 -4.50 -1.00
C ALA A 127 -6.45 -4.07 0.27
N ASP A 128 -5.73 -2.94 0.21
CA ASP A 128 -4.98 -2.40 1.34
C ASP A 128 -5.91 -1.90 2.44
N THR A 129 -6.97 -1.19 2.04
CA THR A 129 -8.03 -0.77 2.96
C THR A 129 -8.62 -1.98 3.66
N PHE A 130 -9.12 -2.97 2.92
CA PHE A 130 -9.73 -4.17 3.47
C PHE A 130 -8.79 -4.90 4.44
N ARG A 131 -7.49 -5.02 4.09
CA ARG A 131 -6.50 -5.63 4.99
C ARG A 131 -6.29 -4.82 6.28
N ARG A 132 -6.27 -3.48 6.21
CA ARG A 132 -6.03 -2.61 7.37
C ARG A 132 -7.26 -2.44 8.27
N SER A 133 -8.46 -2.32 7.71
CA SER A 133 -9.70 -1.93 8.41
C SER A 133 -10.66 -3.08 8.73
N VAL A 134 -10.59 -4.20 7.99
CA VAL A 134 -11.53 -5.31 8.11
C VAL A 134 -10.82 -6.63 8.43
N GLY A 135 -9.92 -7.09 7.57
CA GLY A 135 -9.25 -8.38 7.71
C GLY A 135 -8.01 -8.41 8.61
N LYS A 136 -7.64 -7.30 9.27
CA LYS A 136 -6.44 -7.16 10.13
C LYS A 136 -6.30 -8.29 11.15
N GLN A 137 -7.41 -8.73 11.75
CA GLN A 137 -7.42 -9.85 12.70
C GLN A 137 -7.15 -11.19 12.03
N ALA A 138 -7.79 -11.46 10.89
CA ALA A 138 -7.56 -12.68 10.11
C ALA A 138 -6.11 -12.76 9.63
N ASP A 139 -5.56 -11.66 9.10
CA ASP A 139 -4.18 -11.57 8.63
C ASP A 139 -3.15 -11.79 9.77
N LYS A 140 -3.42 -11.25 10.97
CA LYS A 140 -2.60 -11.52 12.18
C LYS A 140 -2.63 -13.00 12.55
N LEU A 141 -3.80 -13.62 12.59
CA LEU A 141 -3.97 -15.04 12.94
C LEU A 141 -3.27 -15.94 11.92
N ALA A 142 -3.45 -15.67 10.62
CA ALA A 142 -2.83 -16.40 9.52
C ALA A 142 -1.30 -16.35 9.57
N LYS A 143 -0.71 -15.16 9.74
CA LYS A 143 0.74 -15.01 9.88
C LYS A 143 1.28 -15.76 11.10
N SER A 144 0.56 -15.71 12.23
CA SER A 144 0.92 -16.51 13.43
C SER A 144 0.81 -18.03 13.22
N TYR A 145 0.02 -18.46 12.23
CA TYR A 145 -0.13 -19.85 11.84
C TYR A 145 0.97 -20.33 10.88
N GLY A 146 1.60 -19.42 10.14
CA GLY A 146 2.54 -19.73 9.04
C GLY A 146 1.89 -19.69 7.65
N LEU A 147 0.80 -18.93 7.49
CA LEU A 147 0.14 -18.66 6.22
C LEU A 147 0.55 -17.28 5.69
N GLU A 148 0.53 -17.10 4.38
CA GLU A 148 0.98 -15.88 3.71
C GLU A 148 -0.01 -14.70 3.91
N SER A 149 -1.32 -14.98 3.79
CA SER A 149 -2.38 -14.03 4.13
C SER A 149 -3.58 -14.72 4.80
N GLY A 150 -4.22 -13.99 5.71
CA GLY A 150 -5.46 -14.37 6.34
C GLY A 150 -6.70 -13.99 5.56
N ILE A 151 -6.58 -13.34 4.41
CA ILE A 151 -7.73 -12.97 3.58
C ILE A 151 -7.55 -13.28 2.09
N CYS A 152 -6.37 -13.76 1.68
CA CYS A 152 -6.07 -14.14 0.30
C CYS A 152 -6.37 -13.02 -0.72
N PHE A 153 -6.16 -11.76 -0.32
CA PHE A 153 -6.11 -10.64 -1.25
C PHE A 153 -4.68 -10.51 -1.76
N ASP A 154 -4.55 -10.40 -3.07
CA ASP A 154 -3.28 -9.99 -3.66
C ASP A 154 -2.90 -8.59 -3.12
N THR A 155 -1.63 -8.46 -2.82
CA THR A 155 -0.96 -7.18 -2.75
C THR A 155 0.44 -7.40 -3.31
N PRO A 156 0.96 -6.48 -4.12
CA PRO A 156 2.40 -6.38 -4.33
C PRO A 156 3.06 -6.28 -2.95
N ASN A 157 3.67 -7.37 -2.47
CA ASN A 157 4.14 -7.46 -1.10
C ASN A 157 5.35 -6.53 -0.93
N PRO A 158 5.28 -5.42 -0.17
CA PRO A 158 6.33 -4.41 -0.20
C PRO A 158 7.65 -4.83 0.47
N GLY A 159 7.70 -6.03 1.08
CA GLY A 159 8.88 -6.50 1.83
C GLY A 159 8.97 -8.03 1.99
N GLY A 160 8.26 -8.80 1.18
CA GLY A 160 8.46 -10.25 1.12
C GLY A 160 9.53 -10.59 0.11
N ASN A 161 10.72 -11.02 0.56
CA ASN A 161 11.71 -11.62 -0.33
C ASN A 161 11.07 -12.76 -1.11
N GLY A 162 11.07 -12.65 -2.44
CA GLY A 162 10.51 -13.67 -3.32
C GLY A 162 11.24 -15.00 -3.13
N GLY A 163 10.59 -15.94 -2.44
CA GLY A 163 11.01 -17.33 -2.46
C GLY A 163 10.80 -17.89 -3.86
N GLY A 164 11.88 -18.02 -4.62
CA GLY A 164 11.87 -18.76 -5.87
C GLY A 164 11.48 -20.24 -5.66
N PRO A 165 11.25 -20.99 -6.74
CA PRO A 165 10.84 -22.40 -6.64
C PRO A 165 11.82 -23.22 -5.78
N PRO A 166 11.35 -24.23 -5.04
CA PRO A 166 12.15 -24.94 -4.05
C PRO A 166 13.24 -25.80 -4.72
N GLY A 167 14.46 -25.28 -4.80
CA GLY A 167 15.55 -25.93 -5.53
C GLY A 167 16.92 -25.28 -5.39
N THR A 168 17.45 -25.18 -4.17
CA THR A 168 18.85 -25.46 -3.78
C THR A 168 19.13 -24.93 -2.36
N SER A 169 19.64 -25.79 -1.48
CA SER A 169 20.11 -25.39 -0.15
C SER A 169 21.42 -24.60 -0.24
N PRO A 170 21.63 -23.53 0.55
CA PRO A 170 22.94 -22.88 0.65
C PRO A 170 23.92 -23.76 1.44
N CYS A 171 25.16 -23.85 0.96
CA CYS A 171 26.25 -24.58 1.62
C CYS A 171 26.61 -23.98 2.99
N PRO A 172 27.04 -24.79 3.98
CA PRO A 172 27.46 -24.29 5.28
C PRO A 172 28.85 -23.64 5.27
N SER A 173 28.96 -22.52 5.98
CA SER A 173 30.09 -22.13 6.84
C SER A 173 31.52 -22.55 6.43
N VAL A 174 32.24 -21.67 5.73
CA VAL A 174 33.70 -21.61 5.82
C VAL A 174 34.11 -20.73 7.01
N GLY A 175 34.98 -21.27 7.87
CA GLY A 175 35.44 -20.63 9.10
C GLY A 175 36.53 -19.56 8.89
N PRO A 176 37.00 -18.92 9.99
CA PRO A 176 37.94 -17.80 9.91
C PRO A 176 39.38 -18.26 9.62
N CYS A 177 40.04 -17.59 8.67
CA CYS A 177 41.49 -17.71 8.49
C CYS A 177 42.22 -16.99 9.64
N ALA A 178 42.84 -17.76 10.53
CA ALA A 178 43.78 -17.24 11.52
C ALA A 178 45.17 -17.07 10.90
N GLY A 179 45.89 -15.99 11.26
CA GLY A 179 47.26 -15.74 10.80
C GLY A 179 47.90 -14.57 11.54
N GLN A 180 48.66 -14.88 12.60
CA GLN A 180 49.61 -13.94 13.20
C GLN A 180 50.88 -13.88 12.34
N GLY A 181 51.54 -12.71 12.29
CA GLY A 181 52.89 -12.59 11.72
C GLY A 181 53.14 -11.23 11.07
N GLY A 182 54.06 -10.44 11.64
CA GLY A 182 54.44 -9.15 11.08
C GLY A 182 55.34 -9.31 9.85
N GLY A 183 54.89 -8.81 8.70
CA GLY A 183 55.66 -8.69 7.47
C GLY A 183 54.89 -7.82 6.45
N PRO A 184 55.58 -7.11 5.53
CA PRO A 184 54.90 -6.31 4.51
C PRO A 184 54.13 -7.22 3.53
N PRO A 185 52.97 -6.77 3.02
CA PRO A 185 52.07 -7.61 2.23
C PRO A 185 52.63 -7.96 0.84
N PRO A 186 52.40 -9.18 0.33
CA PRO A 186 52.82 -9.58 -1.01
C PRO A 186 51.94 -8.93 -2.09
N THR A 187 52.58 -8.39 -3.14
CA THR A 187 51.95 -7.66 -4.25
C THR A 187 51.49 -8.53 -5.43
N ALA A 188 51.11 -9.79 -5.18
CA ALA A 188 50.66 -10.73 -6.22
C ALA A 188 49.14 -11.00 -6.12
N PRO A 189 48.34 -10.80 -7.20
CA PRO A 189 46.90 -11.08 -7.18
C PRO A 189 46.61 -12.59 -7.28
N CYS A 190 45.65 -13.07 -6.47
CA CYS A 190 45.12 -14.42 -6.61
C CYS A 190 44.29 -14.56 -7.90
N PRO A 191 44.55 -15.56 -8.76
CA PRO A 191 43.75 -15.79 -9.95
C PRO A 191 42.37 -16.37 -9.59
N GLY A 192 41.29 -15.74 -10.06
CA GLY A 192 39.94 -16.32 -10.04
C GLY A 192 38.86 -15.59 -9.23
N VAL A 193 39.18 -14.49 -8.55
CA VAL A 193 38.17 -13.64 -7.86
C VAL A 193 38.07 -12.26 -8.49
N GLY A 194 36.86 -11.87 -8.90
CA GLY A 194 36.57 -10.54 -9.43
C GLY A 194 36.70 -9.43 -8.38
N PRO A 195 36.85 -8.17 -8.79
CA PRO A 195 37.19 -7.07 -7.88
C PRO A 195 36.07 -6.76 -6.88
N CYS A 196 36.37 -6.91 -5.59
CA CYS A 196 35.56 -6.35 -4.52
C CYS A 196 35.60 -4.82 -4.57
N ALA A 197 34.43 -4.18 -4.61
CA ALA A 197 34.34 -2.72 -4.63
C ALA A 197 34.84 -2.11 -3.31
N GLY A 198 35.87 -1.26 -3.38
CA GLY A 198 36.40 -0.54 -2.23
C GLY A 198 35.46 0.57 -1.75
N GLN A 199 35.20 0.62 -0.45
CA GLN A 199 34.65 1.80 0.21
C GLN A 199 35.78 2.78 0.55
N GLY A 200 35.50 4.10 0.51
CA GLY A 200 36.40 5.10 1.13
C GLY A 200 36.61 6.38 0.34
N GLY A 201 35.59 7.22 0.23
CA GLY A 201 35.74 8.60 -0.25
C GLY A 201 34.51 9.44 0.07
N PRO A 202 34.64 10.70 0.52
CA PRO A 202 33.49 11.56 0.79
C PRO A 202 32.72 11.81 -0.51
N SER A 203 31.45 11.40 -0.53
CA SER A 203 30.59 11.51 -1.71
C SER A 203 30.26 12.96 -2.03
N VAL A 204 31.05 13.58 -2.91
CA VAL A 204 30.66 14.83 -3.57
C VAL A 204 29.40 14.52 -4.40
N PRO A 205 28.30 15.28 -4.25
CA PRO A 205 27.10 15.04 -5.05
C PRO A 205 27.43 15.25 -6.53
N PRO A 206 27.04 14.35 -7.43
CA PRO A 206 27.40 14.46 -8.85
C PRO A 206 26.77 15.71 -9.46
N THR A 207 27.63 16.66 -9.87
CA THR A 207 27.21 17.86 -10.60
C THR A 207 26.55 17.44 -11.91
N ALA A 208 25.25 17.72 -12.05
CA ALA A 208 24.47 17.25 -13.18
C ALA A 208 25.00 17.83 -14.50
N VAL A 209 25.44 16.95 -15.40
CA VAL A 209 25.78 17.32 -16.78
C VAL A 209 24.49 17.64 -17.53
N VAL A 210 24.30 18.92 -17.88
CA VAL A 210 23.13 19.39 -18.64
C VAL A 210 23.31 19.07 -20.12
N GLY A 211 23.23 17.78 -20.45
CA GLY A 211 23.11 17.26 -21.82
C GLY A 211 21.82 16.46 -21.95
N GLY A 212 21.11 16.59 -23.08
CA GLY A 212 19.75 16.05 -23.29
C GLY A 212 19.62 14.52 -23.40
N GLY A 213 20.50 13.77 -22.75
CA GLY A 213 20.44 12.31 -22.62
C GLY A 213 19.31 11.85 -21.69
N THR A 214 18.93 10.58 -21.82
CA THR A 214 18.05 9.92 -20.87
C THR A 214 18.87 9.41 -19.68
N VAL A 215 18.29 9.46 -18.48
CA VAL A 215 18.92 8.95 -17.25
C VAL A 215 18.54 7.48 -17.02
N PRO A 216 19.37 6.63 -16.40
CA PRO A 216 19.00 5.27 -16.03
C PRO A 216 17.65 5.20 -15.28
N ALA A 217 16.80 4.23 -15.62
CA ALA A 217 15.44 4.12 -15.07
C ALA A 217 15.40 4.18 -13.54
N ALA A 218 16.24 3.41 -12.85
CA ALA A 218 16.32 3.40 -11.38
C ALA A 218 16.78 4.75 -10.79
N GLN A 219 17.67 5.48 -11.46
CA GLN A 219 18.09 6.82 -11.02
C GLN A 219 16.95 7.84 -11.17
N TRP A 220 16.19 7.75 -12.25
CA TRP A 220 15.00 8.58 -12.46
C TRP A 220 13.94 8.32 -11.39
N VAL A 221 13.59 7.04 -11.15
CA VAL A 221 12.63 6.66 -10.10
C VAL A 221 13.10 7.13 -8.73
N THR A 222 14.38 6.96 -8.39
CA THR A 222 14.95 7.45 -7.12
C THR A 222 14.77 8.96 -6.95
N ALA A 223 15.04 9.75 -8.01
CA ALA A 223 14.88 11.20 -7.99
C ALA A 223 13.41 11.64 -7.86
N VAL A 224 12.51 10.95 -8.55
CA VAL A 224 11.06 11.21 -8.50
C VAL A 224 10.49 10.85 -7.11
N CYS A 225 10.73 9.63 -6.63
CA CYS A 225 10.32 9.18 -5.29
C CYS A 225 10.85 10.09 -4.16
N ALA A 226 12.06 10.65 -4.28
CA ALA A 226 12.59 11.58 -3.29
C ALA A 226 11.86 12.94 -3.28
N ALA A 227 11.50 13.46 -4.46
CA ALA A 227 10.72 14.68 -4.59
C ALA A 227 9.27 14.49 -4.14
N GLU A 228 8.68 13.33 -4.46
CA GLU A 228 7.38 12.86 -3.98
C GLU A 228 7.32 12.75 -2.45
N ALA A 229 8.29 12.06 -1.83
CA ALA A 229 8.35 11.94 -0.37
C ALA A 229 8.46 13.30 0.32
N THR A 230 9.16 14.26 -0.31
CA THR A 230 9.23 15.64 0.16
C THR A 230 7.84 16.32 0.11
N LEU A 231 7.13 16.20 -1.02
CA LEU A 231 5.79 16.75 -1.20
C LEU A 231 4.78 16.14 -0.20
N HIS A 232 4.76 14.80 -0.07
CA HIS A 232 3.93 14.08 0.87
C HIS A 232 4.21 14.52 2.32
N GLY A 233 5.48 14.68 2.70
CA GLY A 233 5.87 15.20 4.02
C GLY A 233 5.30 16.60 4.31
N THR A 234 5.37 17.51 3.33
CA THR A 234 4.75 18.84 3.44
C THR A 234 3.23 18.77 3.58
N LEU A 235 2.56 18.05 2.67
CA LEU A 235 1.10 17.93 2.64
C LEU A 235 0.54 17.27 3.90
N GLN A 236 1.19 16.22 4.39
CA GLN A 236 0.80 15.54 5.63
C GLN A 236 0.92 16.48 6.83
N GLY A 237 2.01 17.27 6.91
CA GLY A 237 2.19 18.29 7.95
C GLY A 237 1.11 19.37 7.93
N GLU A 238 0.74 19.86 6.74
CA GLU A 238 -0.37 20.81 6.60
C GLU A 238 -1.72 20.18 6.95
N LEU A 239 -2.02 18.97 6.47
CA LEU A 239 -3.26 18.25 6.81
C LEU A 239 -3.38 17.97 8.31
N ASP A 240 -2.30 17.65 9.00
CA ASP A 240 -2.31 17.48 10.47
C ASP A 240 -2.45 18.83 11.18
N ALA A 241 -1.92 19.93 10.64
CA ALA A 241 -2.20 21.29 11.09
C ALA A 241 -3.68 21.67 10.88
N VAL A 242 -4.36 21.19 9.83
CA VAL A 242 -5.82 21.34 9.66
C VAL A 242 -6.60 20.49 10.67
N LYS A 243 -6.24 19.21 10.85
CA LYS A 243 -6.92 18.30 11.81
C LYS A 243 -6.83 18.79 13.25
N SER A 244 -5.72 19.42 13.63
CA SER A 244 -5.49 19.93 14.99
C SER A 244 -6.34 21.16 15.35
N LYS A 245 -7.03 21.79 14.38
CA LYS A 245 -7.93 22.93 14.66
C LYS A 245 -9.15 22.48 15.49
N SER A 246 -9.52 23.32 16.46
CA SER A 246 -10.55 23.06 17.49
C SER A 246 -11.95 22.81 16.90
N ASP A 247 -12.35 23.65 15.96
CA ASP A 247 -13.72 23.80 15.48
C ASP A 247 -13.79 23.75 13.94
N ALA A 248 -15.00 23.54 13.41
CA ALA A 248 -15.21 23.35 11.99
C ALA A 248 -14.88 24.59 11.14
N THR A 249 -15.00 25.81 11.69
CA THR A 249 -14.66 27.05 10.97
C THR A 249 -13.15 27.18 10.77
N ALA A 250 -12.37 26.93 11.83
CA ALA A 250 -10.91 26.89 11.74
C ALA A 250 -10.40 25.72 10.88
N GLN A 251 -11.07 24.55 10.91
CA GLN A 251 -10.79 23.43 10.00
C GLN A 251 -11.05 23.80 8.54
N ARG A 252 -12.19 24.45 8.22
CA ARG A 252 -12.49 24.93 6.87
C ARG A 252 -11.43 25.91 6.38
N GLN A 253 -11.08 26.91 7.19
CA GLN A 253 -10.03 27.86 6.80
C GLN A 253 -8.70 27.14 6.54
N GLY A 254 -8.34 26.17 7.37
CA GLY A 254 -7.16 25.32 7.13
C GLY A 254 -7.19 24.60 5.78
N PHE A 255 -8.34 24.08 5.33
CA PHE A 255 -8.47 23.52 3.97
C PHE A 255 -8.33 24.58 2.88
N VAL A 256 -8.90 25.78 3.06
CA VAL A 256 -8.77 26.90 2.11
C VAL A 256 -7.30 27.34 1.98
N ASP A 257 -6.57 27.38 3.09
CA ASP A 257 -5.15 27.71 3.14
C ASP A 257 -4.30 26.61 2.45
N PHE A 258 -4.55 25.34 2.77
CA PHE A 258 -3.93 24.17 2.13
C PHE A 258 -4.09 24.19 0.60
N PHE A 259 -5.31 24.39 0.08
CA PHE A 259 -5.52 24.47 -1.38
C PHE A 259 -4.99 25.77 -2.01
N SER A 260 -4.73 26.81 -1.21
CA SER A 260 -4.00 28.01 -1.66
C SER A 260 -2.49 27.76 -1.77
N GLY A 261 -1.91 26.93 -0.90
CA GLY A 261 -0.50 26.53 -0.91
C GLY A 261 -0.14 25.43 -1.91
N LEU A 262 -1.06 24.48 -2.13
CA LEU A 262 -0.88 23.30 -3.01
C LEU A 262 -0.25 23.62 -4.39
N PRO A 263 -0.64 24.68 -5.14
CA PRO A 263 -0.01 25.02 -6.41
C PRO A 263 1.50 25.25 -6.36
N ALA A 264 2.02 25.81 -5.25
CA ALA A 264 3.45 26.07 -5.09
C ALA A 264 4.22 24.77 -4.83
N GLN A 265 3.70 23.92 -3.95
CA GLN A 265 4.31 22.64 -3.60
C GLN A 265 4.35 21.67 -4.80
N VAL A 266 3.23 21.57 -5.54
CA VAL A 266 3.16 20.73 -6.74
C VAL A 266 4.10 21.23 -7.84
N LYS A 267 4.31 22.55 -7.98
CA LYS A 267 5.33 23.12 -8.88
C LYS A 267 6.77 22.79 -8.47
N THR A 268 7.05 22.62 -7.18
CA THR A 268 8.36 22.14 -6.71
C THR A 268 8.60 20.70 -7.15
N LEU A 269 7.61 19.81 -7.00
CA LEU A 269 7.69 18.44 -7.54
C LEU A 269 7.81 18.45 -9.08
N GLU A 270 7.01 19.26 -9.78
CA GLU A 270 7.07 19.40 -11.24
C GLU A 270 8.45 19.83 -11.72
N SER A 271 9.08 20.77 -11.01
CA SER A 271 10.44 21.24 -11.28
C SER A 271 11.49 20.16 -11.01
N ALA A 272 11.32 19.35 -9.95
CA ALA A 272 12.20 18.24 -9.65
C ALA A 272 12.11 17.12 -10.71
N VAL A 273 10.89 16.76 -11.16
CA VAL A 273 10.67 15.79 -12.24
C VAL A 273 11.24 16.31 -13.57
N LYS A 274 11.03 17.58 -13.89
CA LYS A 274 11.65 18.24 -15.07
C LYS A 274 13.18 18.18 -15.00
N LYS A 275 13.77 18.41 -13.83
CA LYS A 275 15.22 18.33 -13.58
C LYS A 275 15.77 16.90 -13.66
N ALA A 276 14.99 15.89 -13.25
CA ALA A 276 15.35 14.49 -13.40
C ALA A 276 15.35 14.03 -14.88
N GLY A 277 14.72 14.79 -15.78
CA GLY A 277 14.70 14.50 -17.21
C GLY A 277 13.76 13.35 -17.55
N ALA A 278 14.20 12.44 -18.42
CA ALA A 278 13.43 11.28 -18.86
C ALA A 278 14.19 9.97 -18.60
N PRO A 279 13.52 8.91 -18.13
CA PRO A 279 14.15 7.61 -17.91
C PRO A 279 14.54 6.97 -19.24
N ASN A 280 15.64 6.23 -19.23
CA ASN A 280 16.09 5.33 -20.29
C ASN A 280 15.28 4.03 -20.19
N ALA A 281 14.03 4.12 -20.63
CA ALA A 281 13.06 3.03 -20.67
C ALA A 281 12.19 3.19 -21.92
N THR A 282 11.47 2.14 -22.31
CA THR A 282 10.48 2.21 -23.39
C THR A 282 9.48 3.32 -23.09
N ASN A 283 9.20 4.18 -24.07
CA ASN A 283 8.38 5.39 -23.91
C ASN A 283 8.84 6.41 -22.84
N GLY A 284 10.04 6.33 -22.27
CA GLY A 284 10.45 7.15 -21.11
C GLY A 284 10.23 8.66 -21.25
N LYS A 285 10.49 9.25 -22.42
CA LYS A 285 10.17 10.66 -22.72
C LYS A 285 8.66 10.97 -22.66
N LYS A 286 7.79 10.04 -23.06
CA LYS A 286 6.33 10.16 -22.93
C LYS A 286 5.90 10.01 -21.47
N ILE A 287 6.53 9.11 -20.71
CA ILE A 287 6.25 8.88 -19.28
C ILE A 287 6.54 10.16 -18.48
N ALA A 288 7.75 10.71 -18.56
CA ALA A 288 8.09 11.95 -17.88
C ALA A 288 7.18 13.13 -18.29
N LYS A 289 6.80 13.22 -19.57
CA LYS A 289 5.85 14.24 -20.07
C LYS A 289 4.43 14.03 -19.53
N THR A 290 3.97 12.78 -19.37
CA THR A 290 2.68 12.45 -18.77
C THR A 290 2.68 12.76 -17.27
N TYR A 291 3.79 12.49 -16.59
CA TYR A 291 4.01 12.83 -15.18
C TYR A 291 3.83 14.34 -14.95
N VAL A 292 4.63 15.15 -15.65
CA VAL A 292 4.53 16.62 -15.63
C VAL A 292 3.12 17.12 -15.94
N LYS A 293 2.45 16.58 -16.97
CA LYS A 293 1.08 16.98 -17.33
C LYS A 293 0.04 16.67 -16.25
N THR A 294 0.26 15.64 -15.45
CA THR A 294 -0.66 15.30 -14.35
C THR A 294 -0.50 16.31 -13.21
N LEU A 295 0.74 16.68 -12.87
CA LEU A 295 1.04 17.77 -11.92
C LEU A 295 0.46 19.11 -12.38
N GLU A 296 0.64 19.47 -13.66
CA GLU A 296 0.03 20.66 -14.28
C GLU A 296 -1.51 20.64 -14.16
N ALA A 297 -2.14 19.46 -14.29
CA ALA A 297 -3.58 19.30 -14.12
C ALA A 297 -4.05 19.46 -12.66
N ILE A 298 -3.26 18.99 -11.69
CA ILE A 298 -3.50 19.21 -10.25
C ILE A 298 -3.41 20.72 -9.93
N VAL A 299 -2.34 21.40 -10.37
CA VAL A 299 -2.17 22.86 -10.24
C VAL A 299 -3.35 23.61 -10.85
N LYS A 300 -3.81 23.19 -12.04
CA LYS A 300 -4.98 23.79 -12.70
C LYS A 300 -6.30 23.53 -11.96
N LYS A 301 -6.43 22.42 -11.23
CA LYS A 301 -7.62 22.07 -10.45
C LYS A 301 -7.67 22.78 -9.10
N ALA A 302 -6.52 23.12 -8.50
CA ALA A 302 -6.43 23.71 -7.17
C ALA A 302 -7.37 24.90 -6.89
N PRO A 303 -7.60 25.89 -7.79
CA PRO A 303 -8.58 26.95 -7.56
C PRO A 303 -10.02 26.44 -7.40
N SER A 304 -10.39 25.38 -8.11
CA SER A 304 -11.69 24.71 -7.97
C SER A 304 -11.78 23.94 -6.66
N LEU A 305 -10.69 23.33 -6.18
CA LEU A 305 -10.65 22.65 -4.88
C LEU A 305 -10.71 23.65 -3.73
N LYS A 306 -10.05 24.80 -3.85
CA LYS A 306 -10.16 25.94 -2.92
C LYS A 306 -11.61 26.44 -2.84
N SER A 307 -12.28 26.66 -3.97
CA SER A 307 -13.69 27.09 -3.97
C SER A 307 -14.62 26.05 -3.33
N MET A 308 -14.36 24.75 -3.52
CA MET A 308 -15.05 23.68 -2.78
C MET A 308 -14.75 23.72 -1.28
N ALA A 309 -13.52 24.03 -0.87
CA ALA A 309 -13.15 24.20 0.53
C ALA A 309 -13.85 25.40 1.18
N GLU A 310 -13.97 26.53 0.47
CA GLU A 310 -14.66 27.73 0.91
C GLU A 310 -16.16 27.48 1.18
N THR A 311 -16.78 26.55 0.45
CA THR A 311 -18.20 26.17 0.61
C THR A 311 -18.45 24.99 1.57
N LEU A 312 -17.41 24.44 2.21
CA LEU A 312 -17.60 23.33 3.17
C LEU A 312 -18.55 23.74 4.32
N PRO A 313 -19.49 22.86 4.71
CA PRO A 313 -20.39 23.11 5.82
C PRO A 313 -19.61 23.11 7.14
N THR A 314 -19.82 24.14 7.96
CA THR A 314 -19.20 24.29 9.30
C THR A 314 -20.18 24.02 10.44
N SER A 315 -21.35 23.46 10.15
CA SER A 315 -22.38 23.12 11.12
C SER A 315 -22.01 21.93 12.02
N SER A 316 -21.21 20.98 11.53
CA SER A 316 -20.62 19.89 12.31
C SER A 316 -19.31 19.39 11.69
N LYS A 317 -18.50 18.68 12.48
CA LYS A 317 -17.27 18.02 11.98
C LYS A 317 -17.59 16.92 10.97
N ASP A 318 -18.68 16.19 11.16
CA ASP A 318 -19.07 15.07 10.28
C ASP A 318 -19.56 15.58 8.91
N ALA A 319 -20.29 16.70 8.88
CA ALA A 319 -20.68 17.36 7.64
C ALA A 319 -19.44 17.87 6.88
N LEU A 320 -18.50 18.49 7.60
CA LEU A 320 -17.23 18.96 7.03
C LEU A 320 -16.39 17.81 6.47
N GLN A 321 -16.27 16.69 7.20
CA GLN A 321 -15.55 15.50 6.73
C GLN A 321 -16.23 14.87 5.51
N THR A 322 -17.55 14.73 5.53
CA THR A 322 -18.33 14.15 4.42
C THR A 322 -18.19 14.97 3.15
N ALA A 323 -18.31 16.30 3.26
CA ALA A 323 -18.07 17.19 2.12
C ALA A 323 -16.58 17.21 1.71
N GLY A 324 -15.65 17.10 2.66
CA GLY A 324 -14.21 16.96 2.42
C GLY A 324 -13.84 15.72 1.60
N LYS A 325 -14.54 14.59 1.76
CA LYS A 325 -14.38 13.39 0.90
C LYS A 325 -14.53 13.74 -0.59
N SER A 326 -15.45 14.65 -0.95
CA SER A 326 -15.66 15.04 -2.36
C SER A 326 -14.45 15.77 -2.97
N ILE A 327 -13.70 16.52 -2.16
CA ILE A 327 -12.48 17.21 -2.58
C ILE A 327 -11.34 16.20 -2.78
N GLY A 328 -11.19 15.23 -1.87
CA GLY A 328 -10.26 14.10 -2.02
C GLY A 328 -10.54 13.30 -3.30
N ASN A 329 -11.80 12.91 -3.53
CA ASN A 329 -12.23 12.20 -4.74
C ASN A 329 -11.87 12.94 -6.04
N ALA A 330 -11.92 14.28 -6.04
CA ALA A 330 -11.57 15.11 -7.20
C ALA A 330 -10.06 15.12 -7.50
N ILE A 331 -9.20 14.95 -6.48
CA ILE A 331 -7.75 14.79 -6.63
C ILE A 331 -7.42 13.36 -7.07
N ASP A 332 -8.00 12.36 -6.41
CA ASP A 332 -7.85 10.93 -6.74
C ASP A 332 -8.25 10.61 -8.20
N ALA A 333 -9.23 11.33 -8.76
CA ALA A 333 -9.62 11.17 -10.16
C ALA A 333 -8.56 11.70 -11.15
N ILE A 334 -7.78 12.72 -10.77
CA ILE A 334 -6.67 13.24 -11.58
C ILE A 334 -5.45 12.32 -11.45
N LYS A 335 -5.13 11.90 -10.23
CA LYS A 335 -4.09 10.92 -9.88
C LYS A 335 -4.25 9.63 -10.70
N ARG A 336 -5.38 8.93 -10.56
CA ARG A 336 -5.65 7.68 -11.28
C ARG A 336 -5.49 7.82 -12.80
N LYS A 337 -6.04 8.89 -13.37
CA LYS A 337 -5.91 9.19 -14.82
C LYS A 337 -4.47 9.46 -15.27
N GLY A 338 -3.59 9.85 -14.35
CA GLY A 338 -2.14 9.90 -14.55
C GLY A 338 -1.50 8.51 -14.41
N ASP A 339 -1.77 7.82 -13.31
CA ASP A 339 -1.25 6.48 -12.98
C ASP A 339 -1.51 5.50 -14.13
N ASP A 340 -2.77 5.39 -14.58
CA ASP A 340 -3.24 4.55 -15.68
C ASP A 340 -2.44 4.79 -16.97
N LYS A 341 -2.15 6.08 -17.25
CA LYS A 341 -1.42 6.47 -18.46
C LYS A 341 0.06 6.20 -18.37
N VAL A 342 0.67 6.33 -17.20
CA VAL A 342 2.08 5.97 -17.02
C VAL A 342 2.24 4.45 -17.06
N SER A 343 1.37 3.70 -16.40
CA SER A 343 1.34 2.23 -16.45
C SER A 343 1.18 1.72 -17.89
N MET A 344 0.23 2.26 -18.66
CA MET A 344 0.05 1.93 -20.08
C MET A 344 1.27 2.30 -20.96
N LEU A 345 2.07 3.29 -20.56
CA LEU A 345 3.28 3.69 -21.31
C LEU A 345 4.52 2.87 -20.91
N ASP A 346 4.63 2.43 -19.66
CA ASP A 346 5.67 1.54 -19.14
C ASP A 346 5.40 0.08 -19.52
N SER A 347 5.34 -0.19 -20.82
CA SER A 347 5.25 -1.55 -21.37
C SER A 347 6.46 -2.43 -21.05
N SER A 348 7.50 -1.85 -20.42
CA SER A 348 8.68 -2.53 -19.88
C SER A 348 8.51 -3.02 -18.44
N GLY A 349 7.51 -2.53 -17.69
CA GLY A 349 7.35 -2.81 -16.26
C GLY A 349 8.54 -2.36 -15.39
N MET A 350 9.38 -1.45 -15.89
CA MET A 350 10.64 -1.05 -15.24
C MET A 350 10.50 0.15 -14.30
N LEU A 351 9.37 0.84 -14.32
CA LEU A 351 9.13 2.07 -13.54
C LEU A 351 7.96 1.89 -12.58
N SER A 352 6.87 1.30 -13.07
CA SER A 352 5.59 1.19 -12.34
C SER A 352 5.71 0.43 -11.01
N PRO A 353 6.46 -0.69 -10.89
CA PRO A 353 6.62 -1.38 -9.61
C PRO A 353 7.37 -0.54 -8.57
N ASP A 354 8.42 0.18 -8.97
CA ASP A 354 9.25 0.94 -8.04
C ASP A 354 8.66 2.32 -7.69
N LEU A 355 7.97 2.98 -8.63
CA LEU A 355 7.12 4.14 -8.32
C LEU A 355 5.96 3.74 -7.38
N GLY A 356 5.37 2.56 -7.60
CA GLY A 356 4.37 1.99 -6.69
C GLY A 356 4.87 1.87 -5.23
N ARG A 357 6.16 1.60 -5.03
CA ARG A 357 6.77 1.46 -3.69
C ARG A 357 6.92 2.78 -2.93
N CYS A 358 6.99 3.94 -3.61
CA CYS A 358 7.16 5.23 -2.95
C CYS A 358 5.86 6.02 -2.70
N GLY A 359 4.71 5.47 -3.12
CA GLY A 359 3.38 6.00 -2.83
C GLY A 359 2.37 5.95 -3.98
N GLY A 360 2.73 5.27 -5.08
CA GLY A 360 2.01 5.30 -6.35
C GLY A 360 2.67 6.27 -7.33
N ILE A 361 2.22 6.32 -8.58
CA ILE A 361 2.83 7.18 -9.59
C ILE A 361 2.45 8.66 -9.39
N PHE A 362 1.51 8.98 -8.49
CA PHE A 362 1.40 10.31 -7.87
C PHE A 362 0.99 10.20 -6.38
N PRO A 363 1.89 10.38 -5.40
CA PRO A 363 1.52 10.46 -3.99
C PRO A 363 0.99 11.86 -3.64
N LEU A 364 -0.31 12.00 -3.83
CA LEU A 364 -1.22 12.99 -3.25
C LEU A 364 -2.37 12.25 -2.57
#